data_AF-A0A1B6YNV1-F1
#
_entry.id   AF-A0A1B6YNV1-F1
#
_cell.length_a   1.000
_cell.length_b   1.000
_cell.length_c   1.000
_cell.angle_alpha   90.00
_cell.angle_beta   90.00
_cell.angle_gamma   90.00
#
_symmetry.space_group_name_H-M   'P 1'
#
loop_
_entity.id
_entity.type
_entity.pdbx_description
1 polymer ?
#
loop_
_entity_poly.entity_id
_entity_poly.type
_entity_poly.pdbx_seq_one_letter_code
_entity_poly.pdbx_strand_id
1 'polypeptide(L)'
;MPQLTADTRDAVHEAVTLGIGIGFMWRHGTMRTDTVIRLDIPAMGAAVEEVVFALKEERNPLVDLFFKAAENYRSSPALMTP
;
A
#
# COMPACT_ATOMS: atom_id res chain seq x y z
N MET A 1 -3.24 -13.30 23.18
CA MET A 1 -3.65 -14.11 22.02
C MET A 1 -2.44 -14.24 21.11
N PRO A 2 -2.25 -15.35 20.38
CA PRO A 2 -1.08 -15.51 19.52
C PRO A 2 -1.05 -14.44 18.43
N GLN A 3 0.09 -13.79 18.24
CA GLN A 3 0.32 -12.77 17.23
C GLN A 3 1.66 -13.05 16.56
N LEU A 4 1.69 -12.95 15.24
CA LEU A 4 2.90 -12.99 14.41
C LEU A 4 3.08 -11.60 13.80
N THR A 5 4.26 -11.01 13.97
CA THR A 5 4.65 -9.78 13.29
C THR A 5 5.62 -10.13 12.18
N ALA A 6 5.37 -9.62 10.98
CA ALA A 6 6.22 -9.80 9.82
C ALA A 6 6.66 -8.43 9.30
N ASP A 7 7.94 -8.29 9.03
CA ASP A 7 8.54 -7.01 8.63
C ASP A 7 8.34 -6.70 7.13
N THR A 8 7.92 -7.68 6.35
CA THR A 8 7.71 -7.55 4.91
C THR A 8 6.34 -8.05 4.49
N ARG A 9 5.84 -7.44 3.42
CA ARG A 9 4.62 -7.87 2.73
C ARG A 9 4.66 -9.35 2.34
N ASP A 10 5.78 -9.79 1.77
CA ASP A 10 5.91 -11.13 1.21
C ASP A 10 5.85 -12.18 2.33
N ALA A 11 6.40 -11.88 3.50
CA ALA A 11 6.29 -12.75 4.68
C ALA A 11 4.84 -12.86 5.19
N VAL A 12 4.06 -11.76 5.18
CA VAL A 12 2.62 -11.82 5.50
C VAL A 12 1.88 -12.71 4.47
N HIS A 13 2.14 -12.51 3.18
CA HIS A 13 1.48 -13.25 2.11
C HIS A 13 1.81 -14.75 2.16
N GLU A 14 3.08 -15.11 2.40
CA GLU A 14 3.52 -16.49 2.55
C GLU A 14 2.86 -17.16 3.75
N ALA A 15 2.82 -16.49 4.91
CA ALA A 15 2.16 -17.02 6.10
C ALA A 15 0.66 -17.32 5.87
N VAL A 16 -0.04 -16.45 5.16
CA VAL A 16 -1.45 -16.67 4.78
C VAL A 16 -1.57 -17.83 3.79
N THR A 17 -0.70 -17.89 2.78
CA THR A 17 -0.72 -18.96 1.76
C THR A 17 -0.40 -20.33 2.37
N LEU A 18 0.43 -20.38 3.41
CA LEU A 18 0.74 -21.59 4.19
C LEU A 18 -0.34 -21.94 5.22
N GLY A 19 -1.41 -21.16 5.34
CA GLY A 19 -2.53 -21.43 6.25
C GLY A 19 -2.24 -21.11 7.72
N ILE A 20 -1.24 -20.28 8.02
CA ILE A 20 -0.88 -19.89 9.40
C ILE A 20 -1.98 -19.02 10.03
N GLY A 21 -2.72 -18.24 9.25
CA GLY A 21 -3.82 -17.42 9.74
C GLY A 21 -4.29 -16.34 8.75
N ILE A 22 -4.86 -15.26 9.30
CA ILE A 22 -5.30 -14.08 8.54
C ILE A 22 -4.21 -13.00 8.61
N GLY A 23 -3.82 -12.47 7.45
CA GLY A 23 -2.85 -11.38 7.34
C GLY A 23 -3.51 -10.03 7.10
N PHE A 24 -2.94 -8.97 7.66
CA PHE A 24 -3.35 -7.59 7.40
C PHE A 24 -2.26 -6.90 6.58
N MET A 25 -2.64 -6.23 5.50
CA MET A 25 -1.72 -5.49 4.65
C MET A 25 -2.40 -4.32 3.96
N TRP A 26 -1.61 -3.35 3.51
CA TRP A 26 -2.11 -2.21 2.74
C TRP A 26 -2.73 -2.67 1.42
N ARG A 27 -3.77 -1.97 0.97
CA ARG A 27 -4.51 -2.28 -0.27
C ARG A 27 -3.59 -2.37 -1.48
N HIS A 28 -2.59 -1.49 -1.58
CA HIS A 28 -1.62 -1.47 -2.68
C HIS A 28 -0.32 -2.19 -2.33
N GLY A 29 -0.28 -2.95 -1.23
CA GLY A 29 0.90 -3.69 -0.82
C GLY A 29 1.34 -4.68 -1.88
N THR A 30 0.41 -5.46 -2.46
CA THR A 30 0.69 -6.47 -3.50
C THR A 30 -0.29 -6.37 -4.67
N MET A 31 0.22 -6.66 -5.87
CA MET A 31 -0.61 -6.94 -7.06
C MET A 31 -0.88 -8.45 -7.25
N ARG A 32 -0.31 -9.31 -6.38
CA ARG A 32 -0.54 -10.76 -6.44
C ARG A 32 -1.91 -11.09 -5.87
N THR A 33 -2.69 -11.87 -6.62
CA THR A 33 -4.05 -12.29 -6.27
C THR A 33 -4.26 -13.79 -6.50
N ASP A 34 -3.19 -14.54 -6.74
CA ASP A 34 -3.25 -15.90 -7.29
C ASP A 34 -3.59 -16.99 -6.27
N THR A 35 -3.60 -16.69 -4.96
CA THR A 35 -3.83 -17.71 -3.90
C THR A 35 -4.57 -17.23 -2.66
N VAL A 36 -4.90 -15.94 -2.56
CA VAL A 36 -5.50 -15.34 -1.36
C VAL A 36 -6.75 -14.54 -1.70
N ILE A 37 -7.79 -14.68 -0.87
CA ILE A 37 -9.01 -13.86 -0.99
C ILE A 37 -8.79 -12.57 -0.19
N ARG A 38 -8.94 -11.43 -0.87
CA ARG A 38 -8.86 -10.11 -0.23
C ARG A 38 -10.22 -9.73 0.33
N LEU A 39 -10.25 -9.36 1.61
CA LEU A 39 -11.46 -8.87 2.27
C LEU A 39 -11.31 -7.37 2.55
N ASP A 40 -12.27 -6.59 2.11
CA ASP A 40 -12.36 -5.18 2.49
C ASP A 40 -12.84 -5.07 3.95
N ILE A 41 -12.17 -4.24 4.74
CA ILE A 41 -12.51 -3.99 6.15
C ILE A 41 -12.96 -2.53 6.29
N PRO A 42 -14.28 -2.23 6.18
CA PRO A 42 -14.78 -0.86 6.18
C PRO A 42 -14.45 -0.07 7.46
N ALA A 43 -14.31 -0.78 8.59
CA ALA A 43 -13.98 -0.18 9.89
C ALA A 43 -12.49 0.16 10.05
N MET A 44 -11.61 -0.31 9.15
CA MET A 44 -10.20 0.10 9.10
C MET A 44 -10.08 1.43 8.34
N GLY A 45 -10.78 2.44 8.84
CA GLY A 45 -11.04 3.72 8.17
C GLY A 45 -9.89 4.73 8.16
N ALA A 46 -8.63 4.30 8.29
CA ALA A 46 -7.51 5.22 8.12
C ALA A 46 -6.81 4.91 6.79
N ALA A 47 -7.14 5.72 5.78
CA ALA A 47 -6.24 5.93 4.65
C ALA A 47 -4.92 6.42 5.26
N VAL A 48 -3.89 5.58 5.28
CA VAL A 48 -2.56 6.07 5.58
C VAL A 48 -2.24 7.12 4.52
N GLU A 49 -1.78 8.27 4.98
CA GLU A 49 -1.38 9.34 4.08
C GLU A 49 -0.15 8.86 3.29
N GLU A 50 -0.34 8.61 2.00
CA GLU A 50 0.77 8.38 1.08
C GLU A 50 1.43 9.73 0.82
N VAL A 51 2.64 9.93 1.36
CA VAL A 51 3.39 11.18 1.27
C VAL A 51 4.58 11.04 0.33
N VAL A 52 4.75 12.03 -0.55
CA VAL A 52 5.96 12.22 -1.34
C VAL A 52 6.82 13.27 -0.66
N PHE A 53 8.10 12.97 -0.47
CA PHE A 53 9.05 13.87 0.16
C PHE A 53 10.41 13.83 -0.56
N ALA A 54 11.15 14.93 -0.43
CA ALA A 54 12.52 15.05 -0.89
C ALA A 54 13.34 15.81 0.16
N LEU A 55 14.67 15.72 0.07
CA LEU A 55 15.54 16.56 0.90
C LEU A 55 15.31 18.03 0.55
N LYS A 56 15.32 18.91 1.56
CA LYS A 56 15.03 20.35 1.41
C LYS A 56 15.88 21.03 0.34
N GLU A 57 17.14 20.63 0.23
CA GLU A 57 18.12 21.19 -0.71
C GLU A 57 18.11 20.49 -2.09
N GLU A 58 17.41 19.34 -2.22
CA GLU A 58 17.33 18.60 -3.48
C GLU A 58 16.28 19.24 -4.38
N ARG A 59 16.75 20.10 -5.29
CA ARG A 59 15.92 20.77 -6.29
C ARG A 59 16.43 20.42 -7.67
N ASN A 60 15.76 19.49 -8.33
CA ASN A 60 16.05 19.15 -9.71
C ASN A 60 14.73 18.92 -10.48
N PRO A 61 14.74 19.04 -11.83
CA PRO A 61 13.52 18.90 -12.63
C PRO A 61 12.82 17.54 -12.50
N LEU A 62 13.52 16.46 -12.15
CA LEU A 62 12.92 15.15 -11.92
C LEU A 62 12.12 15.12 -10.62
N VAL A 63 12.64 15.75 -9.56
CA VAL A 63 11.93 15.91 -8.29
C VAL A 63 10.66 16.73 -8.53
N ASP A 64 10.77 17.86 -9.22
CA ASP A 64 9.59 18.70 -9.55
C ASP A 64 8.56 17.93 -10.39
N LEU A 65 9.01 17.12 -11.35
CA LEU A 65 8.14 16.27 -12.16
C LEU A 65 7.43 15.22 -11.30
N PHE A 66 8.13 14.60 -10.35
CA PHE A 66 7.56 13.60 -9.47
C PHE A 66 6.52 14.18 -8.52
N PHE A 67 6.77 15.36 -7.93
CA PHE A 67 5.78 16.07 -7.12
C PHE A 67 4.52 16.41 -7.94
N LYS A 68 4.67 16.90 -9.17
CA LYS A 68 3.53 17.14 -10.08
C LYS A 68 2.75 15.87 -10.39
N ALA A 69 3.43 14.75 -10.59
CA ALA A 69 2.77 13.46 -10.83
C ALA A 69 1.94 13.02 -9.61
N ALA A 70 2.48 13.22 -8.40
CA ALA A 70 1.78 12.91 -7.15
C ALA A 70 0.55 13.81 -6.93
N GLU A 71 0.65 15.12 -7.22
CA GLU A 71 -0.48 16.05 -7.18
C GLU A 71 -1.60 15.63 -8.15
N ASN A 72 -1.22 15.22 -9.36
CA ASN A 72 -2.16 14.73 -10.37
C ASN A 72 -2.85 13.43 -9.92
N TYR A 73 -2.11 12.49 -9.33
CA TYR A 73 -2.66 11.25 -8.78
C TYR A 73 -3.70 11.53 -7.69
N ARG A 74 -3.39 12.43 -6.75
CA ARG A 74 -4.33 12.85 -5.70
C ARG A 74 -5.59 13.52 -6.26
N SER A 75 -5.45 14.26 -7.36
CA SER A 75 -6.55 15.01 -8.00
C SER A 75 -7.42 14.16 -8.92
N SER A 76 -7.01 12.92 -9.23
CA SER A 76 -7.75 11.99 -10.10
C SER A 76 -8.24 10.75 -9.35
N PRO A 77 -9.33 10.85 -8.56
CA PRO A 77 -9.90 9.68 -7.87
C PRO A 77 -10.62 8.70 -8.81
N ALA A 78 -10.75 8.99 -10.11
CA ALA A 78 -11.67 8.30 -11.02
C ALA A 78 -11.11 7.06 -11.74
N LEU A 79 -9.86 6.65 -11.53
CA LEU A 79 -9.30 5.44 -12.18
C LEU A 79 -9.33 4.17 -11.30
N MET A 80 -10.07 4.20 -10.19
CA MET A 80 -10.31 3.03 -9.34
C MET A 80 -11.79 2.61 -9.41
N THR A 81 -12.19 1.94 -10.49
CA THR A 81 -13.33 1.00 -10.46
C THR A 81 -12.78 -0.42 -10.63
N PRO A 82 -13.42 -1.43 -10.01
CA PRO A 82 -12.83 -2.69 -9.57
C PRO A 82 -12.24 -3.57 -10.68
#